data_AF-A0A1I7ICG8-F1
#
_entry.id   AF-A0A1I7ICG8-F1
#
_cell.length_a   1.000
_cell.length_b   1.000
_cell.length_c   1.000
_cell.angle_alpha   90.00
_cell.angle_beta   90.00
_cell.angle_gamma   90.00
#
_symmetry.space_group_name_H-M   'P 1'
#
loop_
_entity.id
_entity.type
_entity.pdbx_description
1 polymer ?
#
loop_
_entity_poly.entity_id
_entity_poly.type
_entity_poly.pdbx_seq_one_letter_code
_entity_poly.pdbx_strand_id
1 'polypeptide(L)'
;MPTELATHQLQTLQDDLHALRDQRLGNHAFSTRARAHSALLAALPPRYTEVLHGLLDRLEAGALFTEESCSFSHQDLVDSLQLWLDKARATLAAA
;
A
#
# COMPACT_ATOMS: atom_id res chain seq x y z
N MET A 1 -7.52 -21.67 -2.60
CA MET A 1 -6.42 -21.56 -3.57
C MET A 1 -5.49 -20.41 -3.18
N PRO A 2 -4.17 -20.47 -3.43
CA PRO A 2 -3.24 -19.39 -3.04
C PRO A 2 -3.61 -18.03 -3.66
N THR A 3 -4.19 -18.02 -4.86
CA THR A 3 -4.65 -16.82 -5.55
C THR A 3 -5.84 -16.14 -4.86
N GLU A 4 -6.80 -16.90 -4.31
CA GLU A 4 -7.95 -16.34 -3.59
C GLU A 4 -7.53 -15.56 -2.34
N LEU A 5 -6.54 -16.07 -1.60
CA LEU A 5 -5.99 -15.40 -0.43
C LEU A 5 -5.27 -14.11 -0.83
N ALA A 6 -4.51 -14.12 -1.93
CA ALA A 6 -3.84 -12.94 -2.45
C ALA A 6 -4.85 -11.86 -2.88
N THR A 7 -5.93 -12.23 -3.57
CA THR A 7 -7.02 -11.30 -3.94
C THR A 7 -7.72 -10.71 -2.72
N HIS A 8 -7.99 -11.54 -1.69
CA HIS A 8 -8.58 -11.05 -0.44
C HIS A 8 -7.66 -10.07 0.28
N GLN A 9 -6.36 -10.38 0.40
CA GLN A 9 -5.37 -9.48 1.00
C GLN A 9 -5.23 -8.16 0.21
N LEU A 10 -5.30 -8.21 -1.13
CA LEU A 10 -5.30 -7.00 -1.95
C LEU A 10 -6.52 -6.12 -1.66
N GLN A 11 -7.70 -6.73 -1.51
CA GLN A 11 -8.92 -5.99 -1.17
C GLN A 11 -8.79 -5.36 0.23
N THR A 12 -8.30 -6.11 1.23
CA THR A 12 -8.03 -5.56 2.57
C THR A 12 -7.08 -4.35 2.52
N LEU A 13 -6.01 -4.43 1.71
CA LEU A 13 -5.06 -3.33 1.57
C LEU A 13 -5.70 -2.09 0.89
N GLN A 14 -6.62 -2.30 -0.05
CA GLN A 14 -7.40 -1.23 -0.69
C GLN A 14 -8.33 -0.53 0.30
N ASP A 15 -9.01 -1.28 1.17
CA ASP A 15 -9.84 -0.72 2.24
C ASP A 15 -8.99 0.07 3.26
N ASP A 16 -7.82 -0.45 3.61
CA ASP A 16 -6.86 0.22 4.49
C ASP A 16 -6.33 1.53 3.88
N LEU A 17 -6.09 1.58 2.56
CA LEU A 17 -5.69 2.80 1.86
C LEU A 17 -6.81 3.84 1.89
N HIS A 18 -8.07 3.41 1.77
CA HIS A 18 -9.22 4.30 1.90
C HIS A 18 -9.33 4.87 3.31
N ALA A 19 -9.13 4.02 4.33
CA ALA A 19 -9.08 4.47 5.72
C ALA A 19 -7.91 5.44 6.00
N LEU A 20 -6.76 5.26 5.34
CA LEU A 20 -5.64 6.20 5.40
C LEU A 20 -6.00 7.56 4.78
N ARG A 21 -6.67 7.56 3.61
CA ARG A 21 -7.18 8.77 2.95
C ARG A 21 -8.17 9.54 3.83
N ASP A 22 -9.08 8.82 4.48
CA ASP A 22 -10.04 9.40 5.44
C ASP A 22 -9.39 9.83 6.77
N GLN A 23 -8.07 9.63 6.95
CA GLN A 23 -7.35 9.86 8.21
C GLN A 23 -7.91 9.02 9.39
N ARG A 24 -8.61 7.92 9.09
CA ARG A 24 -9.08 6.92 10.07
C ARG A 24 -7.99 5.91 10.44
N LEU A 25 -6.95 5.83 9.63
CA LEU A 25 -5.79 4.98 9.82
C LEU A 25 -4.52 5.83 9.74
N GLY A 26 -3.59 5.63 10.68
CA GLY A 26 -2.29 6.31 10.65
C GLY A 26 -1.29 5.64 9.71
N ASN A 27 -0.36 6.43 9.17
CA ASN A 27 0.70 6.00 8.25
C ASN A 27 1.44 4.73 8.70
N HIS A 28 1.90 4.69 9.95
CA HIS A 28 2.66 3.55 10.47
C HIS A 28 1.82 2.27 10.61
N ALA A 29 0.54 2.42 10.99
CA ALA A 29 -0.38 1.29 11.08
C ALA A 29 -0.68 0.72 9.68
N PHE A 30 -0.90 1.59 8.69
CA PHE A 30 -1.02 1.18 7.28
C PHE A 30 0.22 0.42 6.81
N SER A 31 1.42 0.99 6.99
CA SER A 31 2.68 0.37 6.55
C SER A 31 2.91 -1.00 7.18
N THR A 32 2.62 -1.14 8.47
CA THR A 32 2.72 -2.42 9.17
C THR A 32 1.77 -3.47 8.58
N ARG A 33 0.50 -3.11 8.33
CA ARG A 33 -0.49 -4.02 7.75
C ARG A 33 -0.15 -4.40 6.31
N ALA A 34 0.29 -3.44 5.50
CA ALA A 34 0.72 -3.68 4.13
C ALA A 34 1.86 -4.71 4.04
N ARG A 35 2.86 -4.63 4.93
CA ARG A 35 3.99 -5.59 4.98
C ARG A 35 3.57 -6.98 5.46
N ALA A 36 2.47 -7.10 6.20
CA ALA A 36 1.98 -8.38 6.73
C ALA A 36 1.24 -9.24 5.69
N HIS A 37 0.88 -8.69 4.52
CA HIS A 37 0.19 -9.42 3.44
C HIS A 37 1.14 -10.33 2.64
N SER A 38 1.70 -11.34 3.29
CA SER A 38 2.70 -12.24 2.72
C SER A 38 2.19 -13.05 1.51
N ALA A 39 0.91 -13.43 1.47
CA ALA A 39 0.35 -14.18 0.36
C ALA A 39 0.17 -13.30 -0.89
N LEU A 40 -0.22 -12.03 -0.72
CA LEU A 40 -0.22 -11.03 -1.79
C LEU A 40 1.19 -10.83 -2.36
N LEU A 41 2.19 -10.63 -1.49
CA LEU A 41 3.57 -10.40 -1.90
C LEU A 41 4.19 -11.63 -2.59
N ALA A 42 3.82 -12.84 -2.15
CA ALA A 42 4.26 -14.08 -2.78
C ALA A 42 3.62 -14.35 -4.15
N ALA A 43 2.39 -13.85 -4.37
CA ALA A 43 1.66 -14.04 -5.63
C ALA A 43 2.05 -13.00 -6.71
N LEU A 44 2.73 -11.91 -6.33
CA LEU A 44 3.19 -10.87 -7.26
C LEU A 44 4.67 -11.07 -7.65
N PRO A 45 5.10 -10.57 -8.83
CA PRO A 45 6.51 -10.51 -9.17
C PRO A 45 7.33 -9.73 -8.12
N PRO A 46 8.59 -10.13 -7.82
CA PRO A 46 9.36 -9.59 -6.70
C PRO A 46 9.57 -8.06 -6.74
N ARG A 47 9.57 -7.47 -7.94
CA ARG A 47 9.63 -6.02 -8.14
C ARG A 47 8.50 -5.24 -7.46
N TYR A 48 7.32 -5.85 -7.27
CA TYR A 48 6.19 -5.20 -6.60
C TYR A 48 6.48 -4.96 -5.13
N THR A 49 7.11 -5.93 -4.46
CA THR A 49 7.52 -5.83 -3.05
C THR A 49 8.51 -4.69 -2.85
N GLU A 50 9.51 -4.58 -3.72
CA GLU A 50 10.51 -3.50 -3.67
C GLU A 50 9.86 -2.11 -3.79
N VAL A 51 8.96 -1.94 -4.77
CA VAL A 51 8.23 -0.69 -4.97
C VAL A 51 7.33 -0.38 -3.78
N LEU A 52 6.57 -1.37 -3.28
CA LEU A 52 5.70 -1.18 -2.13
C LEU A 52 6.51 -0.73 -0.92
N HIS A 53 7.59 -1.44 -0.58
CA HIS A 53 8.44 -1.09 0.56
C HIS A 53 9.02 0.32 0.47
N GLY A 54 9.44 0.76 -0.72
CA GLY A 54 9.92 2.13 -0.93
C GLY A 54 8.83 3.19 -0.74
N LEU A 55 7.58 2.90 -1.13
CA LEU A 55 6.43 3.79 -0.88
C LEU A 55 6.09 3.86 0.61
N LEU A 56 6.10 2.71 1.30
CA LEU A 56 5.83 2.63 2.74
C LEU A 56 6.89 3.37 3.56
N ASP A 57 8.17 3.24 3.22
CA ASP A 57 9.27 3.94 3.89
C ASP A 57 9.10 5.47 3.82
N ARG A 58 8.76 5.98 2.62
CA ARG A 58 8.45 7.41 2.43
C ARG A 58 7.21 7.84 3.23
N LEU A 59 6.22 6.97 3.38
CA LEU A 59 4.97 7.26 4.10
C LEU A 59 5.24 7.41 5.60
N GLU A 60 6.09 6.54 6.13
CA GLU A 60 6.53 6.55 7.53
C GLU A 60 7.44 7.75 7.80
N ALA A 61 8.39 8.06 6.90
CA ALA A 61 9.25 9.23 7.00
C ALA A 61 8.45 10.54 6.95
N GLY A 62 7.46 10.63 6.04
CA GLY A 62 6.58 11.80 5.93
C GLY A 62 5.71 12.06 7.15
N ALA A 63 5.47 11.05 8.00
CA ALA A 63 4.74 11.22 9.26
C ALA A 63 5.58 11.94 10.34
N LEU A 64 6.91 11.93 10.23
CA LEU A 64 7.81 12.52 11.22
C LEU A 64 8.04 14.02 11.01
N PHE A 65 7.73 14.55 9.82
CA PHE A 65 7.90 15.97 9.46
C PHE A 65 6.53 16.67 9.43
N THR A 66 6.12 17.30 10.53
CA THR A 66 4.77 17.86 10.70
C THR A 66 4.79 19.37 10.97
N GLU A 67 5.20 20.17 10.00
CA GLU A 67 4.90 21.62 9.97
C GLU A 67 4.56 22.03 8.52
N GLU A 68 3.26 22.02 8.20
CA GLU A 68 2.59 22.77 7.11
C GLU A 68 2.86 22.39 5.64
N SER A 69 3.94 21.69 5.28
CA SER A 69 4.30 21.42 3.87
C SER A 69 4.00 20.01 3.33
N CYS A 70 3.52 19.08 4.15
CA CYS A 70 3.40 17.66 3.75
C CYS A 70 2.08 17.28 3.07
N SER A 71 1.06 18.15 3.00
CA SER A 71 -0.23 17.76 2.39
C SER A 71 -0.09 17.36 0.92
N PHE A 72 0.77 18.04 0.16
CA PHE A 72 0.96 17.74 -1.27
C PHE A 72 1.77 16.44 -1.47
N SER A 73 2.90 16.29 -0.76
CA SER A 73 3.73 15.10 -0.83
C SER A 73 3.05 13.86 -0.25
N HIS A 74 2.17 14.02 0.74
CA HIS A 74 1.39 12.93 1.31
C HIS A 74 0.31 12.44 0.33
N GLN A 75 -0.43 13.35 -0.30
CA GLN A 75 -1.45 13.00 -1.28
C GLN A 75 -0.85 12.28 -2.50
N ASP A 76 0.25 12.79 -3.04
CA ASP A 76 0.99 12.15 -4.16
C ASP A 76 1.46 10.72 -3.81
N LEU A 77 1.89 10.52 -2.56
CA LEU A 77 2.32 9.21 -2.08
C LEU A 77 1.14 8.23 -1.95
N VAL A 78 0.01 8.71 -1.44
CA VAL A 78 -1.24 7.93 -1.35
C VAL A 78 -1.77 7.57 -2.75
N ASP A 79 -1.66 8.47 -3.71
CA ASP A 79 -2.04 8.20 -5.11
C ASP A 79 -1.05 7.23 -5.78
N SER A 80 0.24 7.30 -5.46
CA SER A 80 1.23 6.31 -5.87
C SER A 80 0.93 4.90 -5.32
N LEU A 81 0.48 4.81 -4.07
CA LEU A 81 0.01 3.55 -3.48
C LEU A 81 -1.26 3.03 -4.18
N GLN A 82 -2.19 3.92 -4.52
CA GLN A 82 -3.39 3.55 -5.29
C GLN A 82 -3.03 3.00 -6.67
N LEU A 83 -2.06 3.60 -7.35
CA LEU A 83 -1.56 3.13 -8.63
C LEU A 83 -0.87 1.76 -8.51
N TRP A 84 -0.11 1.55 -7.43
CA TRP A 84 0.50 0.25 -7.15
C TRP A 84 -0.56 -0.84 -6.97
N LEU A 85 -1.62 -0.55 -6.20
CA LEU A 85 -2.74 -1.48 -5.98
C LEU A 85 -3.46 -1.85 -7.28
N ASP A 86 -3.70 -0.88 -8.15
CA ASP A 86 -4.34 -1.13 -9.43
C ASP A 86 -3.50 -2.05 -10.33
N LYS A 87 -2.19 -1.81 -10.40
CA LYS A 87 -1.24 -2.67 -11.13
C LYS A 87 -1.15 -4.07 -10.53
N ALA A 88 -1.14 -4.18 -9.21
CA ALA A 88 -1.13 -5.46 -8.49
C ALA A 88 -2.40 -6.26 -8.80
N ARG A 89 -3.57 -5.61 -8.79
CA ARG A 89 -4.85 -6.21 -9.17
C ARG A 89 -4.84 -6.77 -10.58
N ALA A 90 -4.42 -5.95 -11.55
CA ALA A 90 -4.33 -6.36 -12.95
C ALA A 90 -3.35 -7.52 -13.15
N THR A 91 -2.24 -7.53 -12.40
CA THR A 91 -1.24 -8.61 -12.46
C THR A 91 -1.79 -9.91 -11.89
N LEU A 92 -2.48 -9.87 -10.74
CA LEU A 92 -3.10 -11.06 -10.15
C LEU A 92 -4.24 -11.63 -11.00
N ALA A 93 -5.00 -10.77 -11.69
CA ALA A 93 -6.06 -11.22 -12.60
C ALA A 93 -5.52 -11.88 -13.88
N ALA A 94 -4.26 -11.60 -14.24
CA ALA A 94 -3.58 -12.14 -15.41
C ALA A 94 -2.67 -13.35 -15.11
N ALA A 95 -2.55 -13.73 -13.83
CA ALA A 95 -1.74 -14.85 -13.34
C ALA A 95 -2.57 -16.13 -13.21
#